data_AF-A0A180FFM0-F1
#
_entry.id   AF-A0A180FFM0-F1
#
_cell.length_a   1.000
_cell.length_b   1.000
_cell.length_c   1.000
_cell.angle_alpha   90.00
_cell.angle_beta   90.00
_cell.angle_gamma   90.00
#
_symmetry.space_group_name_H-M   'P 1'
#
loop_
_entity.id
_entity.type
_entity.pdbx_description
1 polymer ?
#
loop_
_entity_poly.entity_id
_entity_poly.type
_entity_poly.pdbx_seq_one_letter_code
_entity_poly.pdbx_strand_id
1 'polypeptide(L)'
;MEDFYKQKIVYIEIMTDNPEYGYPFPAFSFDTQGCVLLNTAYMMCSNVNNLKYILTVLNSKVGKILVKLYVTQLQNRQFRMLYQFVINFPIPIIHEDEKNEVQSICK
;
A
#
# COMPACT_ATOMS: atom_id res chain seq x y z
N MET A 1 0.18 14.96 -16.07
CA MET A 1 -0.07 13.83 -17.00
C MET A 1 1.03 12.79 -16.93
N GLU A 2 2.31 13.17 -16.89
CA GLU A 2 3.43 12.21 -16.84
C GLU A 2 3.40 11.25 -15.63
N ASP A 3 3.03 11.72 -14.44
CA ASP A 3 2.97 10.88 -13.23
C ASP A 3 1.99 9.72 -13.33
N PHE A 4 1.00 9.81 -14.22
CA PHE A 4 0.03 8.76 -14.45
C PHE A 4 0.65 7.53 -15.13
N TYR A 5 1.67 7.74 -15.96
CA TYR A 5 2.39 6.68 -16.65
C TYR A 5 3.57 6.13 -15.84
N LYS A 6 3.91 6.76 -14.72
CA LYS A 6 4.93 6.25 -13.81
C LYS A 6 4.43 5.00 -13.10
N GLN A 7 5.37 4.12 -12.77
CA GLN A 7 5.12 3.04 -11.83
C GLN A 7 4.63 3.62 -10.51
N LYS A 8 3.54 3.05 -10.00
CA LYS A 8 2.86 3.58 -8.83
C LYS A 8 2.25 2.47 -7.99
N ILE A 9 2.16 2.69 -6.69
CA ILE A 9 1.34 1.87 -5.81
C ILE A 9 -0.06 2.46 -5.80
N VAL A 10 -1.08 1.63 -5.94
CA VAL A 10 -2.48 2.04 -5.89
C VAL A 10 -3.20 1.35 -4.75
N TYR A 11 -4.16 2.05 -4.17
CA TYR A 11 -5.00 1.54 -3.09
C TYR A 11 -6.34 2.25 -3.04
N ILE A 12 -7.37 1.56 -2.54
CA ILE A 12 -8.72 2.10 -2.40
C ILE A 12 -8.93 2.72 -1.03
N GLU A 13 -9.84 3.70 -0.95
CA GLU A 13 -10.14 4.45 0.28
C GLU A 13 -10.71 3.56 1.39
N ILE A 14 -11.49 2.52 1.06
CA ILE A 14 -12.08 1.63 2.07
C ILE A 14 -11.60 0.20 1.81
N MET A 15 -10.88 -0.36 2.77
CA MET A 15 -10.44 -1.76 2.76
C MET A 15 -11.15 -2.55 3.84
N THR A 16 -11.48 -3.81 3.57
CA THR A 16 -12.14 -4.68 4.55
C THR A 16 -11.18 -5.79 4.99
N ASP A 17 -10.93 -5.92 6.30
CA ASP A 17 -10.20 -7.06 6.88
C ASP A 17 -11.16 -8.24 7.04
N ASN A 18 -11.34 -9.02 5.97
CA ASN A 18 -12.19 -10.20 5.96
C ASN A 18 -11.41 -11.46 5.53
N PRO A 19 -10.73 -12.15 6.46
CA PRO A 19 -9.89 -13.30 6.14
C PRO A 19 -10.67 -14.55 5.70
N GLU A 20 -11.97 -14.65 6.01
CA GLU A 20 -12.77 -15.85 5.72
C GLU A 20 -13.45 -15.84 4.34
N TYR A 21 -13.79 -14.66 3.82
CA TYR A 21 -14.57 -14.53 2.57
C TYR A 21 -14.02 -13.45 1.62
N GLY A 22 -12.81 -12.94 1.89
CA GLY A 22 -12.35 -11.69 1.30
C GLY A 22 -11.01 -11.74 0.59
N TYR A 23 -10.64 -10.57 0.09
CA TYR A 23 -9.38 -10.27 -0.55
C TYR A 23 -8.28 -10.07 0.50
N PRO A 24 -6.98 -10.12 0.12
CA PRO A 24 -5.88 -9.81 1.02
C PRO A 24 -6.08 -8.47 1.73
N PHE A 25 -5.70 -8.39 3.01
CA PHE A 25 -5.74 -7.14 3.78
C PHE A 25 -4.39 -6.93 4.49
N PRO A 26 -3.74 -5.76 4.29
CA PRO A 26 -4.10 -4.66 3.39
C PRO A 26 -3.98 -5.04 1.90
N ALA A 27 -4.66 -4.30 1.03
CA ALA A 27 -4.73 -4.57 -0.41
C ALA A 27 -4.07 -3.45 -1.24
N PHE A 28 -2.78 -3.21 -1.03
CA PHE A 28 -2.02 -2.32 -1.91
C PHE A 28 -1.60 -3.08 -3.17
N SER A 29 -1.56 -2.42 -4.32
CA SER A 29 -1.18 -3.06 -5.59
C SER A 29 -0.17 -2.22 -6.36
N PHE A 30 0.71 -2.89 -7.10
CA PHE A 30 1.62 -2.22 -8.03
C PHE A 30 0.94 -2.05 -9.38
N ASP A 31 0.87 -0.82 -9.87
CA ASP A 31 0.40 -0.56 -11.22
C ASP A 31 1.58 -0.40 -12.20
N THR A 32 1.55 -1.24 -13.23
CA THR A 32 2.47 -1.22 -14.37
C THR A 32 1.79 -0.84 -15.68
N GLN A 33 0.45 -0.71 -15.68
CA GLN A 33 -0.36 -0.59 -16.90
C GLN A 33 -0.99 0.79 -17.06
N GLY A 34 -0.71 1.74 -16.17
CA GLY A 34 -1.27 3.08 -16.26
C GLY A 34 -2.76 3.09 -15.91
N CYS A 35 -3.13 2.44 -14.81
CA CYS A 35 -4.54 2.32 -14.41
C CYS A 35 -5.16 3.69 -14.07
N VAL A 36 -6.44 3.86 -14.44
CA VAL A 36 -7.24 5.06 -14.12
C VAL A 36 -7.86 4.90 -12.75
N LEU A 37 -7.69 5.93 -11.92
CA LEU A 37 -8.21 5.97 -10.56
C LEU A 37 -9.50 6.78 -10.50
N LEU A 38 -10.47 6.27 -9.75
CA LEU A 38 -11.64 7.03 -9.33
C LEU A 38 -11.31 7.85 -8.08
N ASN A 39 -12.20 8.76 -7.70
CA ASN A 39 -12.06 9.60 -6.50
C ASN A 39 -11.98 8.80 -5.18
N THR A 40 -12.36 7.52 -5.18
CA THR A 40 -12.28 6.61 -4.03
C THR A 40 -11.00 5.76 -4.01
N ALA A 41 -10.00 6.15 -4.79
CA ALA A 41 -8.70 5.47 -4.86
C ALA A 41 -7.56 6.49 -4.89
N TYR A 42 -6.41 6.04 -4.42
CA TYR A 42 -5.20 6.84 -4.27
C TYR A 42 -4.03 6.17 -5.00
N MET A 43 -3.09 6.99 -5.43
CA MET A 43 -1.78 6.52 -5.91
C MET A 43 -0.65 7.09 -5.07
N MET A 44 0.41 6.30 -4.95
CA MET A 44 1.69 6.68 -4.40
C MET A 44 2.75 6.49 -5.48
N CYS A 45 3.28 7.60 -5.98
CA CYS A 45 4.33 7.63 -7.00
C CYS A 45 5.68 7.92 -6.35
N SER A 46 6.75 7.37 -6.89
CA SER A 46 8.12 7.69 -6.51
C SER A 46 9.01 7.71 -7.75
N ASN A 47 10.01 8.60 -7.75
CA ASN A 47 11.05 8.63 -8.78
C ASN A 47 12.21 7.66 -8.46
N VAL A 48 12.17 6.98 -7.29
CA VAL A 48 13.21 6.06 -6.81
C VAL A 48 12.68 4.62 -6.85
N ASN A 49 13.55 3.65 -7.15
CA ASN A 49 13.27 2.21 -7.20
C ASN A 49 12.97 1.57 -5.82
N ASN A 50 12.16 2.23 -4.99
CA ASN A 50 11.79 1.79 -3.64
C ASN A 50 10.33 1.34 -3.55
N LEU A 51 9.53 1.55 -4.60
CA LEU A 51 8.10 1.25 -4.58
C LEU A 51 7.81 -0.22 -4.30
N LYS A 52 8.57 -1.15 -4.89
CA LYS A 52 8.40 -2.59 -4.61
C LYS A 52 8.68 -2.92 -3.14
N TYR A 53 9.71 -2.32 -2.56
CA TYR A 53 10.02 -2.50 -1.13
C TYR A 53 8.87 -1.98 -0.25
N ILE A 54 8.42 -0.75 -0.51
CA ILE A 54 7.30 -0.13 0.23
C ILE A 54 6.05 -1.01 0.10
N LEU A 55 5.74 -1.48 -1.11
CA LEU A 55 4.61 -2.36 -1.35
C LEU A 55 4.70 -3.66 -0.55
N THR A 56 5.88 -4.31 -0.51
CA THR A 56 6.09 -5.51 0.30
C THR A 56 5.84 -5.22 1.78
N VAL A 57 6.35 -4.10 2.31
CA VAL A 57 6.12 -3.71 3.71
C VAL A 57 4.63 -3.46 3.98
N LEU A 58 3.95 -2.73 3.10
CA LEU A 58 2.52 -2.38 3.24
C LEU A 58 1.60 -3.60 3.23
N ASN A 59 1.90 -4.61 2.40
CA ASN A 59 1.12 -5.86 2.33
C ASN A 59 1.60 -6.93 3.32
N SER A 60 2.64 -6.65 4.12
CA SER A 60 3.15 -7.58 5.14
C SER A 60 2.27 -7.61 6.40
N LYS A 61 2.59 -8.52 7.33
CA LYS A 61 2.00 -8.52 8.68
C LYS A 61 2.26 -7.20 9.42
N VAL A 62 3.42 -6.57 9.21
CA VAL A 62 3.72 -5.26 9.79
C VAL A 62 2.81 -4.20 9.18
N GLY A 63 2.67 -4.19 7.86
CA GLY A 63 1.74 -3.28 7.17
C GLY A 63 0.30 -3.45 7.65
N LYS A 64 -0.16 -4.68 7.89
CA LYS A 64 -1.47 -4.96 8.51
C LYS A 64 -1.63 -4.31 9.88
N ILE A 65 -0.58 -4.36 10.72
CA ILE A 65 -0.57 -3.71 12.03
C ILE A 65 -0.60 -2.19 11.87
N LEU A 66 0.21 -1.63 10.96
CA LEU A 66 0.24 -0.20 10.69
C LEU A 66 -1.14 0.32 10.26
N VAL A 67 -1.81 -0.38 9.35
CA VAL A 67 -3.17 -0.01 8.94
C VAL A 67 -4.10 0.06 10.16
N LYS A 68 -4.10 -0.97 11.01
CA LYS A 68 -4.98 -1.01 12.19
C LYS A 68 -4.67 0.07 13.24
N LEU A 69 -3.43 0.55 13.31
CA LEU A 69 -3.01 1.55 14.28
C LEU A 69 -3.21 3.00 13.78
N TYR A 70 -2.97 3.25 12.50
CA TYR A 70 -2.87 4.61 11.95
C TYR A 70 -4.11 5.07 11.20
N VAL A 71 -4.98 4.16 10.73
CA VAL A 71 -6.17 4.54 9.96
C VAL A 71 -7.45 4.40 10.77
N THR A 72 -8.49 5.13 10.37
CA THR A 72 -9.79 5.07 11.03
C THR A 72 -10.51 3.77 10.66
N GLN A 73 -10.93 3.01 11.67
CA GLN A 73 -11.83 1.88 11.49
C GLN A 73 -13.28 2.38 11.32
N LEU A 74 -13.96 1.87 10.29
CA LEU A 74 -15.38 2.02 10.05
C LEU A 74 -16.08 0.72 10.47
N GLN A 75 -17.05 0.81 11.38
CA GLN A 75 -17.76 -0.35 11.94
C GLN A 75 -16.76 -1.45 12.44
N ASN A 76 -17.03 -2.73 12.17
CA ASN A 76 -16.25 -3.83 12.75
C ASN A 76 -15.03 -4.27 11.93
N ARG A 77 -15.02 -4.11 10.60
CA ARG A 77 -13.98 -4.70 9.73
C ARG A 77 -13.52 -3.81 8.58
N GLN A 78 -14.10 -2.63 8.41
CA GLN A 78 -13.73 -1.71 7.34
C GLN A 78 -12.73 -0.68 7.86
N PHE A 79 -11.79 -0.27 7.02
CA PHE A 79 -10.72 0.64 7.38
C PHE A 79 -10.62 1.72 6.31
N ARG A 80 -10.67 2.99 6.73
CA ARG A 80 -10.65 4.15 5.84
C ARG A 80 -9.22 4.64 5.63
N MET A 81 -8.66 4.27 4.48
CA MET A 81 -7.31 4.54 4.00
C MET A 81 -7.19 5.93 3.35
N LEU A 82 -7.49 7.00 4.08
CA LEU A 82 -7.26 8.35 3.56
C LEU A 82 -5.76 8.64 3.44
N TYR A 83 -5.37 9.41 2.42
CA TYR A 83 -3.98 9.85 2.21
C TYR A 83 -3.32 10.43 3.47
N GLN A 84 -4.07 11.25 4.23
CA GLN A 84 -3.60 11.88 5.47
C GLN A 84 -3.18 10.88 6.56
N PHE A 85 -3.67 9.64 6.53
CA PHE A 85 -3.25 8.59 7.44
C PHE A 85 -2.09 7.80 6.85
N VAL A 86 -2.19 7.42 5.58
CA VAL A 86 -1.21 6.56 4.90
C VAL A 86 0.16 7.22 4.80
N ILE A 87 0.23 8.54 4.61
CA ILE A 87 1.50 9.27 4.55
C ILE A 87 2.31 9.20 5.86
N ASN A 88 1.64 8.95 6.99
CA ASN A 88 2.27 8.89 8.30
C ASN A 88 2.73 7.49 8.70
N PHE A 89 2.60 6.49 7.81
CA PHE A 89 3.04 5.13 8.11
C PHE A 89 4.57 5.11 8.28
N PRO A 90 5.10 4.63 9.41
CA PRO A 90 6.53 4.50 9.60
C PRO A 90 7.05 3.31 8.77
N ILE A 91 7.53 3.60 7.57
CA ILE A 91 8.21 2.60 6.73
C ILE A 91 9.64 2.43 7.23
N PRO A 92 10.09 1.22 7.59
CA PRO A 92 11.45 0.98 8.03
C PRO A 92 12.47 1.40 6.97
N ILE A 93 13.56 2.01 7.42
CA ILE A 93 14.73 2.29 6.59
C ILE A 93 15.75 1.21 6.89
N ILE A 94 16.10 0.41 5.87
CA ILE A 94 17.05 -0.70 5.97
C ILE A 94 18.18 -0.54 4.95
N HIS A 95 19.25 -1.32 5.11
CA HIS A 95 20.38 -1.32 4.18
C HIS A 95 19.99 -1.86 2.80
N GLU A 96 20.66 -1.40 1.73
CA GLU A 96 20.26 -1.72 0.35
C GLU A 96 20.33 -3.23 0.03
N ASP A 97 21.24 -3.98 0.66
CA ASP A 97 21.35 -5.43 0.45
C ASP A 97 20.09 -6.17 0.93
N GLU A 98 19.64 -5.86 2.15
CA GLU A 98 18.41 -6.44 2.73
C GLU A 98 17.16 -5.99 1.97
N LYS A 99 17.17 -4.76 1.45
CA LYS A 99 16.07 -4.22 0.66
C LYS A 99 15.87 -5.00 -0.64
N ASN A 100 16.95 -5.39 -1.32
CA ASN A 100 16.86 -6.21 -2.53
C ASN A 100 16.27 -7.59 -2.24
N GLU A 101 16.64 -8.20 -1.11
CA GLU A 101 16.05 -9.46 -0.65
C GLU A 101 14.54 -9.32 -0.42
N VAL A 102 14.12 -8.28 0.32
CA VAL A 102 12.69 -8.01 0.59
C VAL A 102 11.92 -7.69 -0.69
N GLN A 103 12.53 -6.98 -1.65
CA GLN A 103 11.92 -6.70 -2.95
C GLN A 103 11.67 -7.97 -3.78
N SER A 104 12.54 -8.98 -3.66
CA SER A 104 12.38 -10.25 -4.39
C SER A 104 11.14 -11.04 -3.97
N ILE A 105 10.62 -10.78 -2.77
CA ILE A 105 9.42 -11.42 -2.22
C ILE A 105 8.14 -10.76 -2.75
N CYS A 106 8.23 -9.54 -3.29
CA CYS A 106 7.10 -8.82 -3.86
C CYS A 106 6.49 -9.61 -5.02
N LYS A 107 5.29 -10.16 -4.81
CA LYS A 107 4.50 -10.84 -5.84
C LYS A 107 3.67 -9.86 -6.65
#